data_AF-A0A525CYY7-F1
#
_entry.id   AF-A0A525CYY7-F1
#
_cell.length_a   1.000
_cell.length_b   1.000
_cell.length_c   1.000
_cell.angle_alpha   90.00
_cell.angle_beta   90.00
_cell.angle_gamma   90.00
#
_symmetry.space_group_name_H-M   'P 1'
#
loop_
_entity.id
_entity.type
_entity.pdbx_description
1 polymer ?
#
loop_
_entity_poly.entity_id
_entity_poly.type
_entity_poly.pdbx_seq_one_letter_code
_entity_poly.pdbx_strand_id
1 'polypeptide(L)'
;MDSEDVFLLRLNLLIVMVKASLKGYPAGEHRKQSVLENAATLHRMALDPDLCHRNKRISSHLFKERVKLLSIMATAIISEEYPLGIYRRDAVYENIRNLSEHAFPEHQFKLFPDILKVA
;
A
#
# COMPACT_ATOMS: atom_id res chain seq x y z
N MET A 1 1.44 -21.03 -2.19
CA MET A 1 0.92 -19.66 -2.30
C MET A 1 1.05 -19.25 -3.74
N ASP A 2 -0.03 -18.76 -4.33
CA ASP A 2 -0.01 -18.24 -5.69
C ASP A 2 0.77 -16.92 -5.74
N SER A 3 1.29 -16.53 -6.92
CA SER A 3 1.97 -15.25 -7.10
C SER A 3 1.03 -14.08 -6.81
N GLU A 4 -0.26 -14.24 -7.12
CA GLU A 4 -1.35 -13.31 -6.78
C GLU A 4 -1.48 -13.15 -5.26
N ASP A 5 -1.46 -14.25 -4.48
CA ASP A 5 -1.55 -14.20 -3.02
C ASP A 5 -0.38 -13.41 -2.40
N VAL A 6 0.85 -13.69 -2.87
CA VAL A 6 2.06 -12.99 -2.39
C VAL A 6 1.95 -11.50 -2.69
N PHE A 7 1.51 -11.15 -3.89
CA PHE A 7 1.30 -9.77 -4.29
C PHE A 7 0.28 -9.07 -3.40
N LEU A 8 -0.87 -9.69 -3.14
CA LEU A 8 -1.93 -9.13 -2.30
C LEU A 8 -1.49 -8.95 -0.86
N LEU A 9 -0.77 -9.91 -0.28
CA LEU A 9 -0.23 -9.76 1.08
C LEU A 9 0.77 -8.61 1.17
N ARG A 10 1.66 -8.47 0.18
CA ARG A 10 2.61 -7.35 0.12
C ARG A 10 1.90 -6.01 -0.02
N LEU A 11 0.88 -5.94 -0.87
CA LEU A 11 0.08 -4.73 -1.07
C LEU A 11 -0.65 -4.34 0.20
N ASN A 12 -1.26 -5.30 0.88
CA ASN A 12 -1.91 -5.09 2.17
C ASN A 12 -0.93 -4.53 3.21
N LEU A 13 0.25 -5.14 3.32
CA LEU A 13 1.30 -4.67 4.23
C LEU A 13 1.73 -3.23 3.92
N LEU A 14 1.93 -2.89 2.64
CA LEU A 14 2.27 -1.52 2.24
C LEU A 14 1.17 -0.53 2.61
N ILE A 15 -0.10 -0.86 2.35
CA ILE A 15 -1.26 -0.03 2.72
C ILE A 15 -1.28 0.24 4.23
N VAL A 16 -1.08 -0.78 5.05
CA VAL A 16 -1.08 -0.65 6.52
C VAL A 16 0.07 0.25 6.99
N MET A 17 1.28 0.03 6.48
CA MET A 17 2.44 0.83 6.87
C MET A 17 2.29 2.30 6.47
N VAL A 18 1.83 2.58 5.25
CA VAL A 18 1.57 3.95 4.79
C VAL A 18 0.48 4.60 5.63
N LYS A 19 -0.64 3.92 5.90
CA LYS A 19 -1.69 4.44 6.80
C LYS A 19 -1.16 4.78 8.18
N ALA A 20 -0.26 3.95 8.73
CA ALA A 20 0.36 4.22 10.03
C ALA A 20 1.24 5.48 9.97
N SER A 21 2.11 5.61 8.96
CA SER A 21 2.95 6.80 8.76
C SER A 21 2.12 8.08 8.60
N LEU A 22 1.02 8.03 7.83
CA LEU A 22 0.11 9.17 7.65
C LEU A 22 -0.61 9.60 8.94
N LYS A 23 -0.73 8.70 9.92
CA LYS A 23 -1.27 8.98 11.26
C LYS A 23 -0.20 9.43 12.26
N GLY A 24 1.06 9.56 11.82
CA GLY A 24 2.18 9.97 12.67
C GLY A 24 2.80 8.86 13.49
N TYR A 25 2.51 7.58 13.20
CA TYR A 25 3.20 6.48 13.88
C TYR A 25 4.65 6.40 13.39
N PRO A 26 5.65 6.48 14.29
CA PRO A 26 7.05 6.47 13.89
C PRO A 26 7.44 5.08 13.38
N ALA A 27 8.15 5.05 12.26
CA ALA A 27 8.85 3.87 11.77
C ALA A 27 10.32 3.99 12.18
N GLY A 28 10.84 3.02 12.95
CA GLY A 28 12.28 2.92 13.17
C GLY A 28 13.01 2.55 11.87
N GLU A 29 14.32 2.74 11.81
CA GLU A 29 15.13 2.55 10.59
C GLU A 29 14.89 1.21 9.87
N HIS A 30 14.85 0.10 10.61
CA HIS A 30 14.54 -1.21 10.02
C HIS A 30 13.16 -1.29 9.38
N ARG A 31 12.15 -0.65 9.99
CA ARG A 31 10.79 -0.61 9.44
C ARG A 31 10.74 0.29 8.21
N LYS A 32 11.44 1.43 8.20
CA LYS A 32 11.56 2.29 7.02
C LYS A 32 12.16 1.51 5.84
N GLN A 33 13.30 0.85 6.04
CA GLN A 33 13.95 0.04 5.02
C GLN A 33 13.03 -1.07 4.49
N SER A 34 12.33 -1.77 5.40
CA SER A 34 11.37 -2.82 5.03
C SER A 34 10.21 -2.29 4.17
N VAL A 35 9.72 -1.08 4.46
CA VAL A 35 8.68 -0.42 3.64
C VAL A 35 9.22 -0.14 2.24
N LEU A 36 10.42 0.43 2.13
CA LEU A 36 11.06 0.78 0.87
C LEU A 36 11.27 -0.45 -0.01
N GLU A 37 11.79 -1.55 0.56
CA GLU A 37 11.98 -2.81 -0.14
C GLU A 37 10.66 -3.44 -0.60
N ASN A 38 9.64 -3.38 0.26
CA ASN A 38 8.31 -3.89 -0.09
C ASN A 38 7.66 -3.05 -1.20
N ALA A 39 7.79 -1.72 -1.15
CA ALA A 39 7.32 -0.80 -2.17
C ALA A 39 7.99 -1.05 -3.53
N ALA A 40 9.32 -1.20 -3.54
CA ALA A 40 10.09 -1.51 -4.75
C ALA A 40 9.70 -2.87 -5.34
N THR A 41 9.49 -3.87 -4.49
CA THR A 41 9.06 -5.21 -4.91
C THR A 41 7.67 -5.18 -5.53
N LEU A 42 6.70 -4.49 -4.89
CA LEU A 42 5.35 -4.32 -5.43
C LEU A 42 5.34 -3.57 -6.76
N HIS A 43 6.17 -2.51 -6.87
CA HIS A 43 6.29 -1.77 -8.11
C HIS A 43 6.75 -2.68 -9.26
N ARG A 44 7.73 -3.55 -9.00
CA ARG A 44 8.23 -4.53 -9.97
C ARG A 44 7.16 -5.56 -10.33
N MET A 45 6.44 -6.10 -9.34
CA MET A 45 5.34 -7.04 -9.58
C MET A 45 4.21 -6.41 -10.41
N ALA A 46 3.90 -5.13 -10.19
CA ALA A 46 2.89 -4.42 -10.96
C ALA A 46 3.29 -4.10 -12.41
N LEU A 47 4.57 -4.29 -12.79
CA LEU A 47 5.02 -4.23 -14.19
C LEU A 47 4.78 -5.54 -14.95
N ASP A 48 4.62 -6.65 -14.23
CA ASP A 48 4.37 -7.95 -14.82
C ASP A 48 3.02 -7.94 -15.55
N PRO A 49 2.98 -8.16 -16.88
CA PRO A 49 1.73 -8.19 -17.64
C PRO A 49 0.82 -9.36 -17.20
N ASP A 50 1.40 -10.47 -16.76
CA ASP A 50 0.69 -11.71 -16.44
C ASP A 50 0.04 -11.68 -15.05
N LEU A 51 0.43 -10.71 -14.21
CA LEU A 51 -0.20 -10.46 -12.92
C LEU A 51 -1.65 -10.01 -13.13
N CYS A 52 -2.60 -10.93 -13.16
CA CYS A 52 -4.01 -10.63 -13.25
C CYS A 52 -4.64 -10.66 -11.86
N HIS A 53 -5.15 -9.52 -11.40
CA HIS A 53 -6.03 -9.50 -10.23
C HIS A 53 -7.42 -9.98 -10.66
N ARG A 54 -7.94 -11.04 -10.03
CA ARG A 54 -9.21 -11.69 -10.42
C ARG A 54 -10.45 -10.80 -10.31
N ASN A 55 -10.37 -9.66 -9.62
CA ASN A 55 -11.53 -8.80 -9.42
C ASN A 55 -11.85 -7.94 -10.66
N LYS A 56 -12.89 -8.34 -11.41
CA LYS A 56 -13.29 -7.75 -12.70
C LYS A 56 -13.89 -6.33 -12.64
N ARG A 57 -13.95 -5.68 -11.46
CA ARG A 57 -14.61 -4.36 -11.28
C ARG A 57 -13.84 -3.17 -11.89
N ILE A 58 -12.52 -3.28 -12.05
CA ILE A 58 -11.66 -2.24 -12.63
C ILE A 58 -10.72 -2.92 -13.63
N SER A 59 -10.25 -2.18 -14.65
CA SER A 59 -9.23 -2.71 -15.55
C SER A 59 -7.97 -3.09 -14.76
N SER A 60 -7.44 -4.30 -14.98
CA SER A 60 -6.19 -4.77 -14.37
C SER A 60 -5.06 -3.75 -14.54
N HIS A 61 -5.05 -3.05 -15.68
CA HIS A 61 -4.15 -1.93 -15.95
C HIS A 61 -4.28 -0.77 -14.95
N LEU A 62 -5.49 -0.23 -14.72
CA LEU A 62 -5.67 0.88 -13.79
C LEU A 62 -5.31 0.48 -12.36
N PHE A 63 -5.61 -0.76 -11.96
CA PHE A 63 -5.20 -1.28 -10.66
C PHE A 63 -3.67 -1.32 -10.52
N LYS A 64 -2.96 -1.85 -11.52
CA LYS A 64 -1.48 -1.86 -11.54
C LYS A 64 -0.89 -0.44 -11.45
N GLU A 65 -1.44 0.51 -12.20
CA GLU A 65 -0.99 1.92 -12.14
C GLU A 65 -1.19 2.53 -10.75
N ARG A 66 -2.31 2.24 -10.09
CA ARG A 66 -2.54 2.68 -8.70
C ARG A 66 -1.58 2.04 -7.71
N VAL A 67 -1.21 0.76 -7.90
CA VAL A 67 -0.20 0.09 -7.08
C VAL A 67 1.18 0.73 -7.27
N LYS A 68 1.60 0.99 -8.52
CA LYS A 68 2.85 1.69 -8.82
C LYS A 68 2.88 3.07 -8.17
N LEU A 69 1.79 3.82 -8.28
CA LEU A 69 1.64 5.12 -7.65
C LEU A 69 1.78 5.04 -6.11
N LEU A 70 1.13 4.05 -5.48
CA LEU A 70 1.25 3.84 -4.04
C LEU A 70 2.69 3.51 -3.63
N SER A 71 3.41 2.69 -4.40
CA SER A 71 4.83 2.39 -4.14
C SER A 71 5.69 3.65 -4.14
N ILE A 72 5.49 4.55 -5.12
CA ILE A 72 6.22 5.83 -5.19
C ILE A 72 5.85 6.73 -4.02
N MET A 73 4.55 6.85 -3.73
CA MET A 73 4.06 7.64 -2.59
C MET A 73 4.62 7.13 -1.27
N ALA A 74 4.68 5.81 -1.06
CA ALA A 74 5.24 5.21 0.14
C ALA A 74 6.71 5.58 0.33
N THR A 75 7.53 5.51 -0.73
CA THR A 75 8.93 5.94 -0.69
C THR A 75 9.03 7.40 -0.25
N ALA A 76 8.23 8.29 -0.85
CA ALA A 76 8.26 9.71 -0.49
C ALA A 76 7.86 9.93 0.99
N ILE A 77 6.82 9.25 1.48
CA ILE A 77 6.34 9.38 2.86
C ILE A 77 7.40 8.90 3.88
N ILE A 78 8.10 7.82 3.56
CA ILE A 78 9.01 7.14 4.50
C ILE A 78 10.41 7.77 4.54
N SER A 79 10.87 8.37 3.45
CA SER A 79 12.21 8.99 3.38
C SER A 79 12.33 10.31 4.17
N GLU A 80 11.35 10.69 4.99
CA GLU A 80 11.29 11.86 5.91
C GLU A 80 11.53 13.27 5.29
N GLU A 81 11.97 13.35 4.05
CA GLU A 81 12.29 14.59 3.33
C GLU A 81 11.09 15.15 2.55
N TYR A 82 9.93 14.49 2.60
CA TYR A 82 8.78 14.87 1.79
C TYR A 82 7.72 15.63 2.60
N PRO A 83 7.55 16.95 2.39
CA PRO A 83 6.49 17.70 3.03
C PRO A 83 5.12 17.25 2.49
N LEU A 84 4.44 16.40 3.26
CA LEU A 84 3.07 15.97 2.98
C LEU A 84 2.09 17.07 3.43
N GLY A 85 1.93 18.07 2.57
CA GLY A 85 0.80 18.99 2.63
C GLY A 85 -0.53 18.24 2.53
N ILE A 86 -1.61 18.88 2.98
CA ILE A 86 -2.96 18.28 3.13
C ILE A 86 -3.40 17.57 1.83
N TYR A 87 -3.29 18.25 0.68
CA TYR A 87 -3.67 17.69 -0.61
C TYR A 87 -2.93 16.41 -1.01
N ARG A 88 -1.63 16.31 -0.68
CA ARG A 88 -0.84 15.11 -0.97
C ARG A 88 -1.27 13.96 -0.07
N ARG A 89 -1.57 14.27 1.19
CA ARG A 89 -2.10 13.31 2.15
C ARG A 89 -3.44 12.73 1.67
N ASP A 90 -4.32 13.59 1.21
CA ASP A 90 -5.64 13.20 0.68
C ASP A 90 -5.50 12.35 -0.58
N ALA A 91 -4.60 12.71 -1.51
CA ALA A 91 -4.33 11.91 -2.70
C ALA A 91 -3.83 10.49 -2.36
N VAL A 92 -2.98 10.35 -1.34
CA VAL A 92 -2.51 9.04 -0.86
C VAL A 92 -3.68 8.24 -0.28
N TYR A 93 -4.51 8.86 0.56
CA TYR A 93 -5.69 8.21 1.14
C TYR A 93 -6.69 7.76 0.07
N GLU A 94 -6.93 8.59 -0.94
CA GLU A 94 -7.82 8.26 -2.05
C GLU A 94 -7.29 7.07 -2.84
N ASN A 95 -5.98 7.06 -3.16
CA ASN A 95 -5.38 5.93 -3.86
C ASN A 95 -5.47 4.64 -3.03
N ILE A 96 -5.18 4.71 -1.73
CA ILE A 96 -5.32 3.59 -0.80
C ILE A 96 -6.77 3.09 -0.74
N ARG A 97 -7.75 4.00 -0.69
CA ARG A 97 -9.17 3.64 -0.67
C ARG A 97 -9.56 2.86 -1.93
N ASN A 98 -9.20 3.38 -3.11
CA ASN A 98 -9.48 2.73 -4.39
C ASN A 98 -8.80 1.34 -4.48
N LEU A 99 -7.55 1.21 -4.02
CA LEU A 99 -6.85 -0.07 -3.96
C LEU A 99 -7.52 -1.03 -2.97
N SER A 100 -7.95 -0.53 -1.82
CA SER A 100 -8.61 -1.33 -0.77
C SER A 100 -9.93 -1.90 -1.26
N GLU A 101 -10.78 -1.06 -1.84
CA GLU A 101 -12.09 -1.46 -2.39
C GLU A 101 -11.95 -2.50 -3.51
N HIS A 102 -10.86 -2.45 -4.28
CA HIS A 102 -10.63 -3.35 -5.41
C HIS A 102 -9.94 -4.67 -5.00
N ALA A 103 -8.86 -4.59 -4.24
CA ALA A 103 -8.05 -5.74 -3.86
C ALA A 103 -8.69 -6.53 -2.70
N PHE A 104 -9.45 -5.86 -1.84
CA PHE A 104 -9.95 -6.42 -0.59
C PHE A 104 -11.44 -6.08 -0.38
N PRO A 105 -12.33 -6.43 -1.32
CA PRO A 105 -13.73 -5.98 -1.32
C PRO A 105 -14.52 -6.46 -0.10
N GLU A 106 -14.17 -7.62 0.46
CA GLU A 106 -14.83 -8.19 1.66
C GLU A 106 -14.14 -7.79 2.97
N HIS A 107 -12.94 -7.21 2.89
CA HIS A 107 -12.18 -6.77 4.05
C HIS A 107 -12.23 -5.25 4.14
N GLN A 108 -13.21 -4.74 4.89
CA GLN A 108 -13.04 -3.41 5.47
C GLN A 108 -11.82 -3.48 6.39
N PHE A 109 -10.76 -2.74 6.05
CA PHE A 109 -9.54 -2.62 6.83
C PHE A 109 -9.83 -2.03 8.22
N LYS A 110 -10.41 -2.83 9.11
CA LYS A 110 -10.30 -2.63 10.54
C LYS A 110 -8.85 -2.99 10.85
N LEU A 111 -7.96 -1.99 10.81
CA LEU A 111 -6.66 -2.05 11.49
C LEU A 111 -6.93 -2.76 12.81
N PHE A 112 -6.40 -3.98 12.98
CA PHE A 112 -6.74 -4.86 14.10
C PHE A 112 -6.79 -4.05 15.39
N PRO A 113 -7.98 -3.64 15.88
CA PRO A 113 -8.06 -2.74 17.01
C PRO A 113 -7.45 -3.40 18.24
N ASP A 114 -7.47 -4.73 18.24
CA ASP A 114 -7.04 -5.56 19.35
C ASP A 114 -5.54 -5.88 19.33
N ILE A 115 -4.86 -5.79 18.18
CA ILE A 115 -3.39 -5.95 18.12
C ILE A 115 -2.69 -4.66 18.55
N LEU A 116 -3.29 -3.50 18.30
CA LEU A 116 -2.73 -2.19 18.68
C LEU A 116 -3.00 -1.80 20.15
N LYS A 117 -3.79 -2.56 20.91
CA LYS A 117 -4.02 -2.34 22.35
C LYS A 117 -2.87 -2.81 23.25
N VAL A 118 -1.88 -3.50 22.69
CA VAL A 118 -0.81 -4.17 23.46
C VAL A 118 0.55 -3.47 23.30
N ALA A 119 0.59 -2.25 22.77
CA ALA A 119 1.81 -1.46 22.59
C ALA A 119 1.76 -0.14 23.36
#